data_AF-A0A0W7YG34-F1
#
_entry.id   AF-A0A0W7YG34-F1
#
_cell.length_a   1.000
_cell.length_b   1.000
_cell.length_c   1.000
_cell.angle_alpha   90.00
_cell.angle_beta   90.00
_cell.angle_gamma   90.00
#
_symmetry.space_group_name_H-M   'P 1'
#
loop_
_entity.id
_entity.type
_entity.pdbx_description
1 polymer ?
#
loop_
_entity_poly.entity_id
_entity_poly.type
_entity_poly.pdbx_seq_one_letter_code
_entity_poly.pdbx_strand_id
1 'polypeptide(L)'
;MQYNELGQEIERILPGDVISKWQYDITGRPTHHRVSSQNRDARRRAYNWDVNHQLRSMVNELTGVKVTYGYDEFSNLVWANQDSRQFDFLYRSVDDVGNLYETKDKKDRVYGAGSRLLETKDAQFSYDEEGNLVEKVEHNGDTWKYEFYGNGMMAKVMKPDKTEITFKYDALGRRIEKCSEGKATHFVWDGNTILHEYLSQDNSDTLENSVENASQTDADIADNLVTWVFNEGFVPSAKITNEGHYSIISDYLGTPVEAYDEQGNKVWSAELDVYGRVKEFTGEKDFIPFRYQGQYEDIEIGLYYNRFRYYDPEQGNYTQVDPIGLAGGNPTLYGYTRNPLSEIDPLGLIVVYRNLRPDEKISNGLTAKNPGRGMKPSGHVMNGSSPNFKGSQFISTTTDIDVARKWNKEGQTIVKFDTDDVVKDSAGNKNIIDVSTPEKAKAEGFKGRPDNYAVSSKEVLVEGHVPTNKITKVCK
;
A
#
# COMPACT_ATOMS: atom_id res chain seq x y z
N MET A 1 -13.91 -18.30 -15.54
CA MET A 1 -14.36 -17.03 -14.96
C MET A 1 -15.44 -16.45 -15.86
N GLN A 2 -16.43 -15.78 -15.28
CA GLN A 2 -17.47 -15.05 -15.98
C GLN A 2 -17.39 -13.58 -15.56
N TYR A 3 -17.70 -12.69 -16.50
CA TYR A 3 -17.63 -11.23 -16.31
C TYR A 3 -18.93 -10.56 -16.75
N ASN A 4 -19.27 -9.44 -16.13
CA ASN A 4 -20.32 -8.56 -16.62
C ASN A 4 -19.84 -7.70 -17.82
N GLU A 5 -20.73 -6.91 -18.40
CA GLU A 5 -20.42 -6.03 -19.55
C GLU A 5 -19.38 -4.94 -19.25
N LEU A 6 -19.14 -4.65 -17.96
CA LEU A 6 -18.12 -3.69 -17.49
C LEU A 6 -16.75 -4.36 -17.27
N GLY A 7 -16.62 -5.65 -17.55
CA GLY A 7 -15.39 -6.41 -17.35
C GLY A 7 -15.13 -6.81 -15.89
N GLN A 8 -16.12 -6.69 -15.01
CA GLN A 8 -16.00 -7.07 -13.60
C GLN A 8 -16.35 -8.54 -13.44
N GLU A 9 -15.55 -9.27 -12.67
CA GLU A 9 -15.77 -10.70 -12.41
C GLU A 9 -17.07 -10.91 -11.63
N ILE A 10 -17.98 -11.74 -12.16
CA ILE A 10 -19.23 -12.11 -11.47
C ILE A 10 -19.22 -13.54 -10.95
N GLU A 11 -18.38 -14.41 -11.52
CA GLU A 11 -18.24 -15.79 -11.08
C GLU A 11 -16.85 -16.35 -11.41
N ARG A 12 -16.27 -17.06 -10.44
CA ARG A 12 -15.04 -17.83 -10.58
C ARG A 12 -15.23 -19.18 -9.92
N ILE A 13 -14.85 -20.24 -10.63
CA ILE A 13 -14.74 -21.60 -10.12
C ILE A 13 -13.25 -21.85 -9.89
N LEU A 14 -12.90 -22.24 -8.67
CA LEU A 14 -11.55 -22.55 -8.22
C LEU A 14 -11.44 -24.08 -7.98
N PRO A 15 -10.23 -24.64 -7.86
CA PRO A 15 -10.01 -26.01 -7.40
C PRO A 15 -10.87 -26.40 -6.18
N GLY A 16 -11.23 -27.68 -6.08
CA GLY A 16 -12.10 -28.19 -5.00
C GLY A 16 -13.58 -27.81 -5.14
N ASP A 17 -14.03 -27.45 -6.34
CA ASP A 17 -15.38 -26.97 -6.63
C ASP A 17 -15.80 -25.76 -5.77
N VAL A 18 -14.83 -24.93 -5.38
CA VAL A 18 -15.09 -23.67 -4.70
C VAL A 18 -15.58 -22.65 -5.73
N ILE A 19 -16.74 -22.04 -5.48
CA ILE A 19 -17.36 -21.06 -6.38
C ILE A 19 -17.45 -19.72 -5.66
N SER A 20 -16.78 -18.71 -6.20
CA SER A 20 -16.88 -17.31 -5.78
C SER A 20 -17.80 -16.55 -6.74
N LYS A 21 -18.78 -15.83 -6.21
CA LYS A 21 -19.72 -15.01 -6.97
C LYS A 21 -19.80 -13.59 -6.43
N TRP A 22 -19.80 -12.63 -7.34
CA TRP A 22 -19.96 -11.21 -7.03
C TRP A 22 -21.23 -10.66 -7.65
N GLN A 23 -21.83 -9.70 -6.95
CA GLN A 23 -22.88 -8.85 -7.47
C GLN A 23 -22.46 -7.40 -7.33
N TYR A 24 -22.91 -6.58 -8.26
CA TYR A 24 -22.57 -5.17 -8.33
C TYR A 24 -23.84 -4.32 -8.47
N ASP A 25 -23.80 -3.09 -7.97
CA ASP A 25 -24.84 -2.10 -8.29
C ASP A 25 -24.62 -1.48 -9.67
N ILE A 26 -25.53 -0.59 -10.07
CA ILE A 26 -25.49 0.08 -11.38
C ILE A 26 -24.27 0.99 -11.58
N THR A 27 -23.56 1.36 -10.50
CA THR A 27 -22.34 2.17 -10.58
C THR A 27 -21.07 1.32 -10.49
N GLY A 28 -21.22 -0.01 -10.50
CA GLY A 28 -20.12 -0.97 -10.51
C GLY A 28 -19.53 -1.25 -9.13
N ARG A 29 -20.20 -0.88 -8.03
CA ARG A 29 -19.72 -1.19 -6.68
C ARG A 29 -20.17 -2.58 -6.23
N PRO A 30 -19.30 -3.37 -5.59
CA PRO A 30 -19.67 -4.69 -5.09
C PRO A 30 -20.78 -4.60 -4.05
N THR A 31 -21.91 -5.27 -4.24
CA THR A 31 -23.01 -5.33 -3.27
C THR A 31 -23.04 -6.64 -2.51
N HIS A 32 -22.65 -7.75 -3.15
CA HIS A 32 -22.61 -9.06 -2.50
C HIS A 32 -21.40 -9.86 -2.95
N HIS A 33 -20.83 -10.61 -2.01
CA HIS A 33 -19.85 -11.65 -2.25
C HIS A 33 -20.30 -12.95 -1.61
N ARG A 34 -20.39 -14.01 -2.41
CA ARG A 34 -20.77 -15.34 -1.97
C ARG A 34 -19.68 -16.33 -2.36
N VAL A 35 -19.24 -17.14 -1.41
CA VAL A 35 -18.36 -18.28 -1.65
C VAL A 35 -19.05 -19.54 -1.19
N SER A 36 -19.18 -20.50 -2.10
CA SER A 36 -19.70 -21.83 -1.80
C SER A 36 -18.62 -22.89 -2.00
N SER A 37 -18.56 -23.85 -1.09
CA SER A 37 -17.72 -25.04 -1.18
C SER A 37 -18.47 -26.24 -0.61
N GLN A 38 -18.21 -27.44 -1.13
CA GLN A 38 -18.84 -28.69 -0.66
C GLN A 38 -20.38 -28.59 -0.60
N ASN A 39 -20.98 -27.94 -1.59
CA ASN A 39 -22.42 -27.67 -1.68
C ASN A 39 -23.02 -26.85 -0.52
N ARG A 40 -22.20 -26.09 0.21
CA ARG A 40 -22.63 -25.17 1.27
C ARG A 40 -21.99 -23.80 1.07
N ASP A 41 -22.60 -22.77 1.63
CA ASP A 41 -21.97 -21.46 1.64
C ASP A 41 -21.00 -21.37 2.80
N ALA A 42 -19.75 -21.09 2.47
CA ALA A 42 -18.69 -20.84 3.44
C ALA A 42 -18.57 -19.35 3.77
N ARG A 43 -18.96 -18.47 2.82
CA ARG A 43 -18.99 -17.02 3.00
C ARG A 43 -20.19 -16.40 2.30
N ARG A 44 -20.86 -15.48 2.99
CA ARG A 44 -21.79 -14.50 2.40
C ARG A 44 -21.56 -13.13 3.02
N ARG A 45 -21.30 -12.13 2.19
CA ARG A 45 -21.10 -10.73 2.60
C ARG A 45 -21.99 -9.83 1.77
N ALA A 46 -22.73 -8.95 2.44
CA ALA A 46 -23.45 -7.85 1.80
C ALA A 46 -22.78 -6.52 2.16
N TYR A 47 -22.60 -5.66 1.16
CA TYR A 47 -21.91 -4.37 1.25
C TYR A 47 -22.89 -3.25 0.90
N ASN A 48 -23.08 -2.31 1.83
CA ASN A 48 -23.99 -1.19 1.66
C ASN A 48 -23.22 0.10 1.50
N TRP A 49 -23.31 0.70 0.32
CA TRP A 49 -22.63 1.95 -0.04
C TRP A 49 -23.61 3.12 0.00
N ASP A 50 -23.13 4.30 0.37
CA ASP A 50 -23.89 5.53 0.20
C ASP A 50 -23.69 6.16 -1.18
N VAL A 51 -24.25 7.36 -1.41
CA VAL A 51 -24.13 8.09 -2.68
C VAL A 51 -22.72 8.64 -2.96
N ASN A 52 -21.86 8.72 -1.94
CA ASN A 52 -20.49 9.23 -2.03
C ASN A 52 -19.46 8.09 -2.17
N HIS A 53 -19.90 6.87 -2.51
CA HIS A 53 -19.06 5.68 -2.62
C HIS A 53 -18.38 5.28 -1.30
N GLN A 54 -18.98 5.63 -0.15
CA GLN A 54 -18.49 5.24 1.17
C GLN A 54 -19.22 3.97 1.64
N LEU A 55 -18.46 2.96 2.09
CA LEU A 55 -19.04 1.74 2.65
C LEU A 55 -19.65 2.06 4.02
N ARG A 56 -20.97 2.04 4.15
CA ARG A 56 -21.69 2.36 5.41
C ARG A 56 -21.88 1.16 6.30
N SER A 57 -22.01 -0.03 5.71
CA SER A 57 -22.02 -1.26 6.49
C SER A 57 -21.63 -2.48 5.67
N MET A 58 -21.13 -3.49 6.37
CA MET A 58 -20.89 -4.83 5.87
C MET A 58 -21.64 -5.83 6.75
N VAL A 59 -22.34 -6.78 6.14
CA VAL A 59 -23.11 -7.81 6.86
C VAL A 59 -22.58 -9.18 6.49
N ASN A 60 -22.23 -9.98 7.49
CA ASN A 60 -22.04 -11.42 7.34
C ASN A 60 -23.42 -12.08 7.36
N GLU A 61 -23.97 -12.43 6.19
CA GLU A 61 -25.32 -12.99 6.08
C GLU A 61 -25.42 -14.44 6.62
N LEU A 62 -24.30 -15.11 6.88
CA LEU A 62 -24.31 -16.44 7.50
C LEU A 62 -24.51 -16.35 9.02
N THR A 63 -23.98 -15.31 9.66
CA THR A 63 -24.03 -15.13 11.12
C THR A 63 -25.00 -14.03 11.57
N GLY A 64 -25.41 -13.16 10.65
CA GLY A 64 -26.18 -11.94 10.95
C GLY A 64 -25.34 -10.80 11.55
N VAL A 65 -24.02 -10.99 11.74
CA VAL A 65 -23.13 -9.96 12.27
C VAL A 65 -23.03 -8.80 11.27
N LYS A 66 -23.23 -7.58 11.77
CA LYS A 66 -23.15 -6.34 10.99
C LYS A 66 -22.06 -5.44 11.55
N VAL A 67 -21.22 -4.92 10.66
CA VAL A 67 -20.28 -3.84 10.95
C VAL A 67 -20.80 -2.56 10.29
N THR A 68 -20.84 -1.47 11.05
CA THR A 68 -21.21 -0.14 10.57
C THR A 68 -20.02 0.79 10.62
N TYR A 69 -19.95 1.72 9.66
CA TYR A 69 -18.80 2.61 9.50
C TYR A 69 -19.26 4.07 9.49
N GLY A 70 -18.51 4.91 10.21
CA GLY A 70 -18.72 6.34 10.29
C GLY A 70 -17.63 7.13 9.62
N TYR A 71 -18.04 8.23 8.99
CA TYR A 71 -17.15 9.12 8.26
C TYR A 71 -17.36 10.56 8.74
N ASP A 72 -16.32 11.37 8.64
CA ASP A 72 -16.41 12.82 8.83
C ASP A 72 -16.83 13.55 7.55
N GLU A 73 -16.89 14.88 7.60
CA GLU A 73 -17.25 15.73 6.46
C GLU A 73 -16.21 15.74 5.32
N PHE A 74 -14.98 15.31 5.61
CA PHE A 74 -13.89 15.18 4.64
C PHE A 74 -13.76 13.76 4.08
N SER A 75 -14.75 12.90 4.37
CA SER A 75 -14.82 11.50 3.95
C SER A 75 -13.73 10.60 4.54
N ASN A 76 -13.07 11.01 5.62
CA ASN A 76 -12.18 10.12 6.37
C ASN A 76 -13.00 9.09 7.15
N LEU A 77 -12.52 7.85 7.22
CA LEU A 77 -13.11 6.83 8.09
C LEU A 77 -12.73 7.12 9.54
N VAL A 78 -13.72 7.42 10.38
CA VAL A 78 -13.50 7.86 11.78
C VAL A 78 -13.93 6.87 12.84
N TRP A 79 -14.75 5.87 12.50
CA TRP A 79 -15.04 4.75 13.38
C TRP A 79 -15.63 3.54 12.65
N ALA A 80 -15.52 2.38 13.28
CA ALA A 80 -16.24 1.16 12.95
C ALA A 80 -16.89 0.57 14.20
N ASN A 81 -18.06 -0.03 14.04
CA ASN A 81 -18.78 -0.66 15.14
C ASN A 81 -19.44 -1.96 14.68
N GLN A 82 -19.15 -3.05 15.37
CA GLN A 82 -19.78 -4.35 15.13
C GLN A 82 -21.00 -4.50 16.06
N ASP A 83 -22.21 -4.51 15.49
CA ASP A 83 -23.50 -4.44 16.20
C ASP A 83 -23.76 -5.61 17.19
N SER A 84 -22.89 -6.62 17.24
CA SER A 84 -23.07 -7.80 18.10
C SER A 84 -22.52 -7.66 19.53
N ARG A 85 -21.65 -6.68 19.84
CA ARG A 85 -21.10 -6.47 21.19
C ARG A 85 -20.75 -4.99 21.44
N GLN A 86 -21.19 -4.45 22.57
CA GLN A 86 -20.97 -3.04 22.99
C GLN A 86 -19.48 -2.63 23.10
N PHE A 87 -18.56 -3.60 23.06
CA PHE A 87 -17.12 -3.41 23.23
C PHE A 87 -16.30 -3.46 21.91
N ASP A 88 -16.94 -3.65 20.76
CA ASP A 88 -16.26 -3.73 19.45
C ASP A 88 -16.27 -2.39 18.67
N PHE A 89 -16.41 -1.26 19.39
CA PHE A 89 -16.36 0.07 18.79
C PHE A 89 -14.90 0.53 18.66
N LEU A 90 -14.44 0.70 17.43
CA LEU A 90 -13.11 1.20 17.12
C LEU A 90 -13.22 2.62 16.60
N TYR A 91 -12.59 3.58 17.30
CA TYR A 91 -12.39 4.90 16.73
C TYR A 91 -11.14 4.90 15.85
N ARG A 92 -11.21 5.72 14.81
CA ARG A 92 -10.13 6.08 13.90
C ARG A 92 -10.18 7.58 13.66
N SER A 93 -10.31 8.34 14.74
CA SER A 93 -10.51 9.78 14.67
C SER A 93 -9.24 10.44 14.13
N VAL A 94 -9.39 11.46 13.30
CA VAL A 94 -8.27 12.21 12.71
C VAL A 94 -8.22 13.63 13.25
N ASP A 95 -7.03 14.19 13.49
CA ASP A 95 -6.87 15.65 13.64
C ASP A 95 -6.80 16.37 12.28
N ASP A 96 -6.56 17.68 12.30
CA ASP A 96 -6.56 18.54 11.11
C ASP A 96 -5.45 18.17 10.10
N VAL A 97 -4.41 17.46 10.54
CA VAL A 97 -3.31 16.98 9.69
C VAL A 97 -3.37 15.47 9.44
N GLY A 98 -4.44 14.81 9.90
CA GLY A 98 -4.75 13.40 9.65
C GLY A 98 -4.11 12.40 10.63
N ASN A 99 -3.53 12.84 11.74
CA ASN A 99 -3.01 11.93 12.77
C ASN A 99 -4.14 11.12 13.38
N LEU A 100 -3.91 9.81 13.59
CA LEU A 100 -4.94 8.88 14.06
C LEU A 100 -5.06 8.81 15.58
N TYR A 101 -6.28 8.64 16.06
CA TYR A 101 -6.62 8.49 17.46
C TYR A 101 -7.64 7.36 17.65
N GLU A 102 -7.42 6.50 18.66
CA GLU A 102 -8.36 5.44 19.05
C GLU A 102 -9.45 5.93 20.01
N THR A 103 -9.47 7.23 20.34
CA THR A 103 -10.57 7.85 21.06
C THR A 103 -11.23 8.96 20.27
N LYS A 104 -12.52 9.19 20.58
CA LYS A 104 -13.29 10.30 19.99
C LYS A 104 -12.73 11.67 20.37
N ASP A 105 -12.21 11.80 21.58
CA ASP A 105 -11.71 13.06 22.12
C ASP A 105 -10.24 13.34 21.77
N LYS A 106 -9.58 12.41 21.06
CA LYS A 106 -8.23 12.55 20.50
C LYS A 106 -7.17 12.84 21.57
N LYS A 107 -7.18 12.07 22.66
CA LYS A 107 -6.29 12.25 23.82
C LYS A 107 -5.44 11.04 24.19
N ASP A 108 -5.66 9.92 23.52
CA ASP A 108 -4.95 8.66 23.76
C ASP A 108 -3.54 8.63 23.19
N ARG A 109 -3.16 9.64 22.40
CA ARG A 109 -1.90 9.71 21.67
C ARG A 109 -1.33 11.12 21.66
N VAL A 110 -0.01 11.22 21.65
CA VAL A 110 0.73 12.48 21.54
C VAL A 110 1.55 12.43 20.26
N TYR A 111 1.37 13.45 19.41
CA TYR A 111 2.12 13.61 18.18
C TYR A 111 3.06 14.82 18.28
N GLY A 112 4.27 14.64 17.76
CA GLY A 112 5.28 15.69 17.61
C GLY A 112 5.21 16.37 16.25
N ALA A 113 6.23 17.18 15.95
CA ALA A 113 6.38 17.81 14.65
C ALA A 113 6.45 16.77 13.52
N GLY A 114 5.82 17.08 12.39
CA GLY A 114 5.80 16.19 11.23
C GLY A 114 5.02 14.90 11.43
N SER A 115 4.02 14.89 12.32
CA SER A 115 3.15 13.72 12.57
C SER A 115 3.84 12.51 13.20
N ARG A 116 4.98 12.71 13.87
CA ARG A 116 5.67 11.65 14.65
C ARG A 116 4.82 11.24 15.84
N LEU A 117 4.39 9.99 15.92
CA LEU A 117 3.73 9.47 17.12
C LEU A 117 4.78 9.34 18.23
N LEU A 118 4.68 10.11 19.30
CA LEU A 118 5.67 10.13 20.40
C LEU A 118 5.24 9.26 21.59
N GLU A 119 3.94 9.20 21.85
CA GLU A 119 3.38 8.49 23.00
C GLU A 119 1.98 7.99 22.69
N THR A 120 1.67 6.81 23.22
CA THR A 120 0.34 6.21 23.30
C THR A 120 0.11 5.80 24.75
N LYS A 121 -1.09 5.31 25.08
CA LYS A 121 -1.36 4.69 26.38
C LYS A 121 -0.44 3.49 26.69
N ASP A 122 0.13 2.83 25.69
CA ASP A 122 0.85 1.56 25.82
C ASP A 122 2.38 1.68 25.64
N ALA A 123 2.84 2.70 24.91
CA ALA A 123 4.24 2.83 24.52
C ALA A 123 4.68 4.28 24.21
N GLN A 124 5.99 4.52 24.34
CA GLN A 124 6.71 5.71 23.87
C GLN A 124 7.57 5.37 22.65
N PHE A 125 7.77 6.36 21.78
CA PHE A 125 8.40 6.17 20.47
C PHE A 125 9.44 7.26 20.21
N SER A 126 10.59 6.86 19.68
CA SER A 126 11.70 7.76 19.34
C SER A 126 12.11 7.60 17.87
N TYR A 127 12.48 8.71 17.23
CA TYR A 127 12.83 8.75 15.81
C TYR A 127 14.23 9.37 15.61
N ASP A 128 14.90 8.97 14.54
CA ASP A 128 16.13 9.64 14.07
C ASP A 128 15.85 10.99 13.40
N GLU A 129 16.90 11.65 12.91
CA GLU A 129 16.81 12.96 12.26
C GLU A 129 16.04 12.89 10.93
N GLU A 130 16.14 11.76 10.22
CA GLU A 130 15.45 11.42 8.99
C GLU A 130 13.96 11.06 9.20
N GLY A 131 13.56 10.80 10.44
CA GLY A 131 12.18 10.48 10.81
C GLY A 131 11.84 8.99 10.76
N ASN A 132 12.81 8.09 10.81
CA ASN A 132 12.56 6.66 10.99
C ASN A 132 12.39 6.34 12.48
N LEU A 133 11.42 5.50 12.83
CA LEU A 133 11.22 5.01 14.20
C LEU A 133 12.42 4.16 14.61
N VAL A 134 13.25 4.61 15.57
CA VAL A 134 14.45 3.90 16.03
C VAL A 134 14.27 3.17 17.36
N GLU A 135 13.26 3.55 18.16
CA GLU A 135 12.98 2.90 19.45
C GLU A 135 11.49 2.96 19.80
N LYS A 136 10.95 1.84 20.31
CA LYS A 136 9.63 1.76 20.94
C LYS A 136 9.80 1.15 22.33
N VAL A 137 9.42 1.90 23.36
CA VAL A 137 9.47 1.45 24.77
C VAL A 137 8.04 1.25 25.25
N GLU A 138 7.67 0.01 25.51
CA GLU A 138 6.37 -0.35 26.08
C GLU A 138 6.34 -0.07 27.59
N HIS A 139 5.15 0.12 28.16
CA HIS A 139 5.01 0.54 29.57
C HIS A 139 5.55 -0.49 30.58
N ASN A 140 5.62 -1.77 30.19
CA ASN A 140 6.27 -2.84 30.95
C ASN A 140 7.81 -2.74 30.94
N GLY A 141 8.39 -1.81 30.16
CA GLY A 141 9.83 -1.64 29.97
C GLY A 141 10.40 -2.41 28.78
N ASP A 142 9.59 -3.19 28.08
CA ASP A 142 10.02 -3.92 26.89
C ASP A 142 10.40 -2.92 25.80
N THR A 143 11.62 -3.06 25.29
CA THR A 143 12.22 -2.10 24.38
C THR A 143 12.55 -2.76 23.06
N TRP A 144 11.93 -2.25 22.00
CA TRP A 144 12.23 -2.58 20.62
C TRP A 144 13.16 -1.52 20.04
N LYS A 145 14.18 -1.95 19.29
CA LYS A 145 15.07 -1.04 18.55
C LYS A 145 15.08 -1.36 17.08
N TYR A 146 15.12 -0.33 16.26
CA TYR A 146 15.08 -0.45 14.82
C TYR A 146 16.29 0.29 14.23
N GLU A 147 16.97 -0.34 13.28
CA GLU A 147 18.08 0.24 12.56
C GLU A 147 17.77 0.26 11.07
N PHE A 148 18.18 1.34 10.39
CA PHE A 148 17.90 1.57 8.98
C PHE A 148 19.20 1.72 8.20
N TYR A 149 19.18 1.31 6.93
CA TYR A 149 20.20 1.67 5.97
C TYR A 149 20.10 3.16 5.64
N GLY A 150 21.18 3.75 5.12
CA GLY A 150 21.22 5.17 4.73
C GLY A 150 20.23 5.57 3.62
N ASN A 151 19.54 4.62 3.01
CA ASN A 151 18.46 4.84 2.04
C ASN A 151 17.05 4.69 2.65
N GLY A 152 16.93 4.57 3.97
CA GLY A 152 15.65 4.50 4.70
C GLY A 152 15.02 3.11 4.83
N MET A 153 15.61 2.07 4.22
CA MET A 153 15.10 0.70 4.39
C MET A 153 15.49 0.11 5.74
N MET A 154 14.57 -0.58 6.41
CA MET A 154 14.79 -1.18 7.72
C MET A 154 15.84 -2.30 7.61
N ALA A 155 17.01 -2.11 8.21
CA ALA A 155 18.10 -3.07 8.17
C ALA A 155 17.92 -4.17 9.23
N LYS A 156 17.45 -3.79 10.42
CA LYS A 156 17.39 -4.68 11.57
C LYS A 156 16.36 -4.24 12.61
N VAL A 157 15.78 -5.22 13.31
CA VAL A 157 15.00 -5.03 14.53
C VAL A 157 15.61 -5.86 15.66
N MET A 158 15.78 -5.24 16.82
CA MET A 158 16.12 -5.90 18.07
C MET A 158 14.89 -5.96 18.95
N LYS A 159 14.46 -7.18 19.27
CA LYS A 159 13.33 -7.45 20.16
C LYS A 159 13.69 -7.19 21.64
N PRO A 160 12.68 -7.08 22.53
CA PRO A 160 12.91 -6.95 23.97
C PRO A 160 13.76 -8.08 24.57
N ASP A 161 13.54 -9.30 24.08
CA ASP A 161 14.28 -10.53 24.43
C ASP A 161 15.71 -10.61 23.85
N LYS A 162 16.16 -9.55 23.15
CA LYS A 162 17.45 -9.44 22.45
C LYS A 162 17.59 -10.29 21.19
N THR A 163 16.52 -10.93 20.74
CA THR A 163 16.49 -11.57 19.43
C THR A 163 16.64 -10.52 18.34
N GLU A 164 17.51 -10.81 17.38
CA GLU A 164 17.79 -9.96 16.24
C GLU A 164 17.08 -10.49 14.99
N ILE A 165 16.41 -9.58 14.28
CA ILE A 165 15.82 -9.84 12.97
C ILE A 165 16.48 -8.90 11.97
N THR A 166 17.12 -9.44 10.94
CA THR A 166 17.80 -8.64 9.91
C THR A 166 17.11 -8.76 8.57
N PHE A 167 17.18 -7.71 7.75
CA PHE A 167 16.62 -7.69 6.41
C PHE A 167 17.66 -7.28 5.37
N LYS A 168 17.62 -7.92 4.20
CA LYS A 168 18.44 -7.54 3.04
C LYS A 168 17.55 -7.18 1.86
N TYR A 169 18.03 -6.27 1.02
CA TYR A 169 17.30 -5.74 -0.12
C TYR A 169 18.14 -5.77 -1.39
N ASP A 170 17.48 -5.91 -2.53
CA ASP A 170 18.12 -5.70 -3.83
C ASP A 170 18.29 -4.20 -4.14
N ALA A 171 18.98 -3.90 -5.25
CA ALA A 171 19.23 -2.53 -5.70
C ALA A 171 17.96 -1.76 -6.10
N LEU A 172 16.83 -2.45 -6.31
CA LEU A 172 15.54 -1.83 -6.56
C LEU A 172 14.80 -1.54 -5.25
N GLY A 173 15.29 -2.01 -4.10
CA GLY A 173 14.69 -1.86 -2.77
C GLY A 173 13.69 -2.94 -2.38
N ARG A 174 13.67 -4.08 -3.09
CA ARG A 174 12.80 -5.21 -2.76
C ARG A 174 13.50 -6.08 -1.73
N ARG A 175 12.79 -6.48 -0.67
CA ARG A 175 13.36 -7.35 0.36
C ARG A 175 13.67 -8.72 -0.23
N ILE A 176 14.93 -9.14 -0.21
CA ILE A 176 15.37 -10.45 -0.71
C ILE A 176 15.65 -11.45 0.40
N GLU A 177 15.84 -11.00 1.64
CA GLU A 177 16.08 -11.88 2.78
C GLU A 177 15.50 -11.27 4.06
N LYS A 178 14.95 -12.11 4.93
CA LYS A 178 14.66 -11.86 6.34
C LYS A 178 15.31 -12.97 7.15
N CYS A 179 16.13 -12.65 8.15
CA CYS A 179 16.74 -13.66 9.02
C CYS A 179 16.33 -13.42 10.48
N SER A 180 15.93 -14.48 11.18
CA SER A 180 15.62 -14.49 12.61
C SER A 180 16.10 -15.81 13.21
N GLU A 181 16.86 -15.76 14.31
CA GLU A 181 17.33 -16.95 15.04
C GLU A 181 18.00 -18.03 14.16
N GLY A 182 18.82 -17.60 13.18
CA GLY A 182 19.51 -18.52 12.25
C GLY A 182 18.61 -19.15 11.17
N LYS A 183 17.35 -18.73 11.07
CA LYS A 183 16.44 -19.07 9.97
C LYS A 183 16.31 -17.88 9.04
N ALA A 184 16.74 -18.03 7.80
CA ALA A 184 16.63 -17.02 6.77
C ALA A 184 15.54 -17.39 5.76
N THR A 185 14.52 -16.55 5.66
CA THR A 185 13.52 -16.55 4.59
C THR A 185 14.06 -15.74 3.41
N HIS A 186 14.11 -16.37 2.24
CA HIS A 186 14.51 -15.74 0.98
C HIS A 186 13.30 -15.40 0.13
N PHE A 187 13.35 -14.28 -0.58
CA PHE A 187 12.25 -13.80 -1.42
C PHE A 187 12.71 -13.61 -2.87
N VAL A 188 11.97 -14.20 -3.80
CA VAL A 188 12.11 -14.01 -5.24
C VAL A 188 10.92 -13.20 -5.74
N TRP A 189 11.16 -12.22 -6.61
CA TRP A 189 10.16 -11.22 -7.01
C TRP A 189 9.79 -11.31 -8.49
N ASP A 190 8.50 -11.15 -8.79
CA ASP A 190 7.99 -10.81 -10.12
C ASP A 190 7.49 -9.36 -10.10
N GLY A 191 8.23 -8.45 -10.71
CA GLY A 191 7.99 -7.01 -10.58
C GLY A 191 8.00 -6.56 -9.10
N ASN A 192 6.83 -6.18 -8.59
CA ASN A 192 6.60 -5.70 -7.21
C ASN A 192 5.82 -6.70 -6.33
N THR A 193 5.52 -7.90 -6.81
CA THR A 193 4.91 -8.97 -6.01
C THR A 193 5.92 -10.08 -5.73
N ILE A 194 5.77 -10.75 -4.59
CA ILE A 194 6.60 -11.90 -4.23
C ILE A 194 6.16 -13.07 -5.12
N LEU A 195 7.10 -13.66 -5.85
CA LEU A 195 6.87 -14.87 -6.66
C LEU A 195 7.16 -16.13 -5.86
N HIS A 196 8.34 -16.17 -5.22
CA HIS A 196 8.73 -17.30 -4.39
C HIS A 196 9.22 -16.88 -3.02
N GLU A 197 9.01 -17.77 -2.07
CA GLU A 197 9.57 -17.72 -0.72
C GLU A 197 10.13 -19.10 -0.40
N TYR A 198 11.30 -19.16 0.23
CA TYR A 198 11.88 -20.41 0.71
C TYR A 198 12.74 -20.17 1.95
N LEU A 199 12.90 -21.20 2.77
CA LEU A 199 13.63 -21.11 4.04
C LEU A 199 15.02 -21.72 3.87
N SER A 200 16.01 -21.08 4.46
CA SER A 200 17.34 -21.61 4.69
C SER A 200 17.66 -21.56 6.18
N GLN A 201 18.41 -22.55 6.66
CA GLN A 201 18.80 -22.64 8.04
C GLN A 201 20.32 -22.61 8.12
N ASP A 202 20.86 -21.59 8.77
CA ASP A 202 22.28 -21.53 9.07
C ASP A 202 22.56 -22.52 10.20
N ASN A 203 23.10 -23.71 9.86
CA ASN A 203 23.63 -24.67 10.84
C ASN A 203 24.99 -24.24 11.42
N SER A 204 25.36 -22.96 11.28
CA SER A 204 26.69 -22.44 11.62
C SER A 204 26.73 -21.90 13.05
N ASP A 205 27.04 -22.77 14.01
CA ASP A 205 27.37 -22.40 15.40
C ASP A 205 28.79 -21.77 15.54
N THR A 206 29.47 -21.41 14.44
CA THR A 206 30.83 -20.84 14.47
C THR A 206 31.04 -19.71 13.46
N LEU A 207 31.24 -18.50 13.98
CA LEU A 207 31.49 -17.23 13.27
C LEU A 207 32.85 -17.12 12.53
N GLU A 208 33.56 -18.23 12.26
CA GLU A 208 34.95 -18.16 11.72
C GLU A 208 35.19 -18.79 10.33
N ASN A 209 34.17 -19.32 9.63
CA ASN A 209 34.38 -19.87 8.27
C ASN A 209 33.24 -19.56 7.28
N SER A 210 32.83 -18.31 7.16
CA SER A 210 31.75 -17.86 6.27
C SER A 210 32.14 -17.63 4.80
N VAL A 211 33.02 -18.45 4.23
CA VAL A 211 33.36 -18.32 2.78
C VAL A 211 33.00 -19.56 1.95
N GLU A 212 32.91 -20.76 2.52
CA GLU A 212 32.52 -21.95 1.75
C GLU A 212 31.78 -22.95 2.65
N ASN A 213 30.59 -23.40 2.23
CA ASN A 213 29.83 -24.56 2.74
C ASN A 213 28.68 -24.31 3.75
N ALA A 214 27.65 -23.59 3.30
CA ALA A 214 26.26 -23.98 3.55
C ALA A 214 25.45 -23.80 2.25
N SER A 215 25.90 -24.47 1.17
CA SER A 215 25.12 -24.50 -0.07
C SER A 215 23.92 -25.41 0.14
N GLN A 216 22.77 -24.80 0.46
CA GLN A 216 21.48 -25.47 0.36
C GLN A 216 21.37 -26.09 -1.04
N THR A 217 20.99 -27.37 -1.12
CA THR A 217 20.85 -28.02 -2.42
C THR A 217 19.55 -27.53 -3.10
N ASP A 218 19.50 -27.59 -4.42
CA ASP A 218 18.25 -27.29 -5.17
C ASP A 218 17.07 -28.16 -4.68
N ALA A 219 17.35 -29.36 -4.15
CA ALA A 219 16.35 -30.24 -3.56
C ALA A 219 15.81 -29.71 -2.22
N ASP A 220 16.68 -29.19 -1.35
CA ASP A 220 16.27 -28.61 -0.06
C ASP A 220 15.39 -27.36 -0.26
N ILE A 221 15.72 -26.53 -1.27
CA ILE A 221 14.90 -25.38 -1.65
C ILE A 221 13.55 -25.85 -2.19
N ALA A 222 13.53 -26.86 -3.07
CA ALA A 222 12.29 -27.39 -3.63
C ALA A 222 11.33 -27.93 -2.56
N ASP A 223 11.85 -28.49 -1.47
CA ASP A 223 11.05 -29.06 -0.38
C ASP A 223 10.39 -28.03 0.54
N ASN A 224 10.78 -26.76 0.49
CA ASN A 224 10.12 -25.70 1.27
C ASN A 224 9.74 -24.46 0.44
N LEU A 225 9.82 -24.58 -0.89
CA LEU A 225 9.45 -23.53 -1.81
C LEU A 225 7.95 -23.25 -1.73
N VAL A 226 7.61 -22.01 -1.43
CA VAL A 226 6.28 -21.46 -1.58
C VAL A 226 6.26 -20.60 -2.83
N THR A 227 5.32 -20.86 -3.73
CA THR A 227 5.04 -19.99 -4.88
C THR A 227 3.72 -19.27 -4.66
N TRP A 228 3.77 -17.95 -4.78
CA TRP A 228 2.61 -17.08 -4.63
C TRP A 228 2.12 -16.65 -6.01
N VAL A 229 0.82 -16.77 -6.25
CA VAL A 229 0.19 -16.33 -7.51
C VAL A 229 -0.69 -15.14 -7.21
N PHE A 230 -0.50 -14.05 -7.95
CA PHE A 230 -1.30 -12.83 -7.84
C PHE A 230 -2.19 -12.68 -9.08
N ASN A 231 -3.41 -12.18 -8.88
CA ASN A 231 -4.20 -11.62 -9.98
C ASN A 231 -3.63 -10.22 -10.33
N GLU A 232 -4.34 -9.43 -11.14
CA GLU A 232 -3.93 -8.05 -11.42
C GLU A 232 -3.60 -7.26 -10.13
N GLY A 233 -2.43 -6.62 -10.12
CA GLY A 233 -1.96 -5.83 -8.98
C GLY A 233 -1.39 -6.69 -7.85
N PHE A 234 -1.83 -6.44 -6.62
CA PHE A 234 -1.29 -7.02 -5.39
C PHE A 234 -2.28 -7.96 -4.69
N VAL A 235 -3.22 -8.53 -5.45
CA VAL A 235 -4.28 -9.42 -4.91
C VAL A 235 -3.82 -10.88 -4.99
N PRO A 236 -3.48 -11.52 -3.85
CA PRO A 236 -3.08 -12.92 -3.86
C PRO A 236 -4.25 -13.81 -4.25
N SER A 237 -3.97 -14.84 -5.04
CA SER A 237 -4.96 -15.70 -5.68
C SER A 237 -4.69 -17.19 -5.48
N ALA A 238 -3.42 -17.59 -5.32
CA ALA A 238 -3.07 -18.95 -4.93
C ALA A 238 -1.76 -19.00 -4.14
N LYS A 239 -1.64 -20.05 -3.33
CA LYS A 239 -0.40 -20.51 -2.68
C LYS A 239 -0.10 -21.91 -3.21
N ILE A 240 1.12 -22.15 -3.66
CA ILE A 240 1.58 -23.45 -4.13
C ILE A 240 2.78 -23.86 -3.30
N THR A 241 2.72 -25.03 -2.67
CA THR A 241 3.81 -25.63 -1.91
C THR A 241 4.05 -27.06 -2.41
N ASN A 242 5.05 -27.74 -1.86
CA ASN A 242 5.21 -29.19 -2.04
C ASN A 242 4.08 -30.01 -1.37
N GLU A 243 3.40 -29.45 -0.37
CA GLU A 243 2.28 -30.09 0.33
C GLU A 243 0.95 -29.98 -0.44
N GLY A 244 0.80 -28.99 -1.33
CA GLY A 244 -0.38 -28.86 -2.18
C GLY A 244 -0.61 -27.47 -2.77
N HIS A 245 -1.78 -27.30 -3.37
CA HIS A 245 -2.22 -26.04 -3.97
C HIS A 245 -3.43 -25.47 -3.23
N TYR A 246 -3.38 -24.19 -2.92
CA TYR A 246 -4.42 -23.50 -2.15
C TYR A 246 -4.96 -22.31 -2.93
N SER A 247 -6.29 -22.24 -3.04
CA SER A 247 -7.00 -21.13 -3.67
C SER A 247 -7.29 -20.05 -2.65
N ILE A 248 -6.94 -18.79 -2.95
CA ILE A 248 -7.13 -17.65 -2.04
C ILE A 248 -8.33 -16.83 -2.51
N ILE A 249 -9.26 -16.59 -1.58
CA ILE A 249 -10.38 -15.69 -1.75
C ILE A 249 -10.03 -14.36 -1.10
N SER A 250 -10.23 -13.27 -1.84
CA SER A 250 -10.07 -11.91 -1.33
C SER A 250 -11.41 -11.19 -1.19
N ASP A 251 -11.44 -10.15 -0.36
CA ASP A 251 -12.56 -9.22 -0.29
C ASP A 251 -12.58 -8.23 -1.48
N TYR A 252 -13.45 -7.23 -1.40
CA TYR A 252 -13.67 -6.27 -2.47
C TYR A 252 -12.48 -5.31 -2.69
N LEU A 253 -11.56 -5.21 -1.73
CA LEU A 253 -10.30 -4.45 -1.83
C LEU A 253 -9.13 -5.34 -2.20
N GLY A 254 -9.33 -6.66 -2.40
CA GLY A 254 -8.24 -7.57 -2.66
C GLY A 254 -7.47 -8.02 -1.41
N THR A 255 -8.01 -7.78 -0.22
CA THR A 255 -7.47 -8.34 1.04
C THR A 255 -7.81 -9.82 1.12
N PRO A 256 -6.85 -10.74 1.31
CA PRO A 256 -7.15 -12.17 1.45
C PRO A 256 -7.96 -12.42 2.73
N VAL A 257 -9.03 -13.20 2.61
CA VAL A 257 -9.97 -13.47 3.71
C VAL A 257 -10.20 -14.97 3.96
N GLU A 258 -10.03 -15.82 2.96
CA GLU A 258 -10.15 -17.27 3.09
C GLU A 258 -9.19 -17.99 2.13
N ALA A 259 -8.73 -19.18 2.51
CA ALA A 259 -8.01 -20.08 1.60
C ALA A 259 -8.58 -21.51 1.68
N TYR A 260 -8.58 -22.19 0.53
CA TYR A 260 -9.16 -23.52 0.35
C TYR A 260 -8.14 -24.48 -0.27
N ASP A 261 -8.10 -25.71 0.21
CA ASP A 261 -7.31 -26.79 -0.39
C ASP A 261 -7.93 -27.33 -1.70
N GLU A 262 -7.25 -28.27 -2.34
CA GLU A 262 -7.68 -28.90 -3.60
C GLU A 262 -8.97 -29.70 -3.50
N GLN A 263 -9.39 -30.07 -2.29
CA GLN A 263 -10.65 -30.76 -2.01
C GLN A 263 -11.78 -29.78 -1.60
N GLY A 264 -11.50 -28.48 -1.61
CA GLY A 264 -12.44 -27.43 -1.26
C GLY A 264 -12.64 -27.28 0.25
N ASN A 265 -11.80 -27.85 1.10
CA ASN A 265 -11.86 -27.57 2.53
C ASN A 265 -11.29 -26.18 2.80
N LYS A 266 -11.95 -25.39 3.64
CA LYS A 266 -11.38 -24.12 4.12
C LYS A 266 -10.28 -24.42 5.13
N VAL A 267 -9.03 -24.12 4.77
CA VAL A 267 -7.85 -24.36 5.61
C VAL A 267 -7.38 -23.12 6.36
N TRP A 268 -7.76 -21.94 5.87
CA TRP A 268 -7.38 -20.67 6.47
C TRP A 268 -8.47 -19.61 6.28
N SER A 269 -8.57 -18.69 7.24
CA SER A 269 -9.32 -17.44 7.08
C SER A 269 -8.79 -16.37 8.03
N ALA A 270 -8.94 -15.10 7.65
CA ALA A 270 -8.67 -13.96 8.52
C ALA A 270 -9.69 -12.83 8.30
N GLU A 271 -10.00 -12.10 9.36
CA GLU A 271 -10.75 -10.85 9.31
C GLU A 271 -9.91 -9.71 9.89
N LEU A 272 -9.73 -8.64 9.11
CA LEU A 272 -9.00 -7.45 9.54
C LEU A 272 -9.96 -6.40 10.10
N ASP A 273 -9.51 -5.61 11.07
CA ASP A 273 -10.20 -4.39 11.46
C ASP A 273 -9.84 -3.19 10.56
N VAL A 274 -10.33 -2.00 10.91
CA VAL A 274 -10.09 -0.75 10.15
C VAL A 274 -8.67 -0.20 10.28
N TYR A 275 -7.84 -0.82 11.11
CA TYR A 275 -6.40 -0.56 11.23
C TYR A 275 -5.58 -1.66 10.56
N GLY A 276 -6.21 -2.70 10.02
CA GLY A 276 -5.52 -3.83 9.42
C GLY A 276 -5.10 -4.90 10.43
N ARG A 277 -5.46 -4.77 11.72
CA ARG A 277 -5.18 -5.80 12.73
C ARG A 277 -6.02 -7.05 12.46
N VAL A 278 -5.41 -8.23 12.57
CA VAL A 278 -6.12 -9.51 12.48
C VAL A 278 -6.98 -9.69 13.74
N LYS A 279 -8.31 -9.59 13.61
CA LYS A 279 -9.26 -9.80 14.72
C LYS A 279 -9.53 -11.27 15.00
N GLU A 280 -9.79 -12.01 13.93
CA GLU A 280 -10.16 -13.43 13.99
C GLU A 280 -9.43 -14.16 12.86
N PHE A 281 -8.97 -15.38 13.13
CA PHE A 281 -8.41 -16.24 12.12
C PHE A 281 -8.69 -17.72 12.40
N THR A 282 -8.49 -18.56 11.38
CA THR A 282 -8.51 -20.02 11.48
C THR A 282 -7.30 -20.58 10.73
N GLY A 283 -6.72 -21.67 11.22
CA GLY A 283 -5.44 -22.19 10.72
C GLY A 283 -4.24 -21.45 11.31
N GLU A 284 -3.08 -21.58 10.69
CA GLU A 284 -1.87 -20.83 11.07
C GLU A 284 -1.97 -19.38 10.57
N LYS A 285 -1.68 -18.40 11.44
CA LYS A 285 -1.92 -16.96 11.16
C LYS A 285 -1.17 -16.48 9.91
N ASP A 286 0.05 -16.93 9.76
CA ASP A 286 1.00 -16.63 8.69
C ASP A 286 0.89 -17.58 7.49
N PHE A 287 -0.06 -18.54 7.51
CA PHE A 287 -0.29 -19.41 6.36
C PHE A 287 -0.52 -18.62 5.07
N ILE A 288 -1.25 -17.50 5.16
CA ILE A 288 -1.28 -16.42 4.17
C ILE A 288 -0.75 -15.15 4.85
N PRO A 289 0.47 -14.67 4.52
CA PRO A 289 1.10 -13.55 5.22
C PRO A 289 0.63 -12.18 4.71
N PHE A 290 -0.22 -12.12 3.68
CA PHE A 290 -0.65 -10.84 3.10
C PHE A 290 -1.80 -10.20 3.87
N ARG A 291 -1.78 -8.86 3.98
CA ARG A 291 -2.79 -8.05 4.70
C ARG A 291 -3.50 -7.13 3.72
N TYR A 292 -3.48 -5.81 3.91
CA TYR A 292 -3.90 -4.93 2.81
C TYR A 292 -3.01 -5.15 1.58
N GLN A 293 -3.49 -4.76 0.40
CA GLN A 293 -2.72 -4.89 -0.83
C GLN A 293 -1.30 -4.31 -0.64
N GLY A 294 -0.28 -5.10 -1.02
CA GLY A 294 1.14 -4.74 -0.88
C GLY A 294 1.79 -5.15 0.44
N GLN A 295 1.00 -5.48 1.46
CA GLN A 295 1.49 -5.73 2.82
C GLN A 295 1.79 -7.21 3.06
N TYR A 296 2.98 -7.49 3.59
CA TYR A 296 3.42 -8.79 4.09
C TYR A 296 3.64 -8.70 5.61
N GLU A 297 2.93 -9.50 6.41
CA GLU A 297 3.11 -9.52 7.87
C GLU A 297 4.41 -10.23 8.26
N ASP A 298 5.30 -9.51 8.94
CA ASP A 298 6.39 -10.11 9.69
C ASP A 298 5.95 -10.36 11.13
N ILE A 299 5.43 -11.56 11.36
CA ILE A 299 4.85 -11.96 12.65
C ILE A 299 5.82 -11.81 13.82
N GLU A 300 7.14 -11.90 13.56
CA GLU A 300 8.21 -11.80 14.55
C GLU A 300 8.31 -10.39 15.16
N ILE A 301 7.90 -9.38 14.41
CA ILE A 301 7.98 -7.96 14.80
C ILE A 301 6.61 -7.27 14.82
N GLY A 302 5.55 -7.94 14.37
CA GLY A 302 4.18 -7.42 14.36
C GLY A 302 3.94 -6.27 13.35
N LEU A 303 4.93 -5.96 12.51
CA LEU A 303 4.86 -4.93 11.47
C LEU A 303 4.58 -5.58 10.11
N TYR A 304 3.98 -4.81 9.22
CA TYR A 304 3.71 -5.24 7.85
C TYR A 304 4.69 -4.57 6.89
N TYR A 305 5.57 -5.37 6.28
CA TYR A 305 6.42 -4.90 5.19
C TYR A 305 5.55 -4.47 4.01
N ASN A 306 5.64 -3.20 3.62
CA ASN A 306 4.87 -2.60 2.53
C ASN A 306 5.82 -1.85 1.60
N ARG A 307 6.62 -2.64 0.88
CA ARG A 307 7.70 -2.26 -0.05
C ARG A 307 8.71 -1.24 0.48
N PHE A 308 8.32 0.03 0.52
CA PHE A 308 9.18 1.15 0.90
C PHE A 308 9.06 1.53 2.37
N ARG A 309 8.00 1.07 3.05
CA ARG A 309 7.72 1.37 4.46
C ARG A 309 7.26 0.14 5.22
N TYR A 310 7.32 0.19 6.54
CA TYR A 310 6.72 -0.80 7.44
C TYR A 310 5.51 -0.18 8.11
N TYR A 311 4.35 -0.82 7.95
CA TYR A 311 3.10 -0.41 8.55
C TYR A 311 2.93 -1.07 9.92
N ASP A 312 2.66 -0.28 10.94
CA ASP A 312 2.28 -0.72 12.28
C ASP A 312 0.75 -0.79 12.36
N PRO A 313 0.14 -1.99 12.36
CA PRO A 313 -1.30 -2.14 12.45
C PRO A 313 -1.85 -1.77 13.84
N GLU A 314 -1.03 -1.77 14.89
CA GLU A 314 -1.47 -1.34 16.23
C GLU A 314 -1.66 0.17 16.27
N GLN A 315 -0.82 0.91 15.54
CA GLN A 315 -0.88 2.36 15.48
C GLN A 315 -1.66 2.89 14.27
N GLY A 316 -1.83 2.10 13.21
CA GLY A 316 -2.51 2.54 12.00
C GLY A 316 -1.66 3.40 11.07
N ASN A 317 -0.34 3.41 11.27
CA ASN A 317 0.58 4.30 10.57
C ASN A 317 1.85 3.55 10.15
N TYR A 318 2.62 4.17 9.28
CA TYR A 318 3.95 3.72 8.92
C TYR A 318 4.95 4.10 10.01
N THR A 319 6.01 3.30 10.13
CA THR A 319 7.13 3.54 11.04
C THR A 319 8.20 4.48 10.46
N GLN A 320 8.14 4.74 9.15
CA GLN A 320 8.97 5.73 8.45
C GLN A 320 8.10 6.80 7.80
N VAL A 321 8.68 7.99 7.66
CA VAL A 321 8.13 9.05 6.79
C VAL A 321 8.00 8.49 5.38
N ASP A 322 6.94 8.88 4.67
CA ASP A 322 6.84 8.65 3.23
C ASP A 322 8.16 9.07 2.52
N PRO A 323 8.88 8.17 1.82
CA PRO A 323 10.11 8.54 1.13
C PRO A 323 9.94 9.63 0.07
N ILE A 324 8.73 9.78 -0.48
CA ILE A 324 8.37 10.90 -1.38
C ILE A 324 7.74 12.09 -0.61
N GLY A 325 7.67 11.98 0.72
CA GLY A 325 7.18 12.99 1.64
C GLY A 325 5.76 13.42 1.33
N LEU A 326 5.50 14.72 1.44
CA LEU A 326 4.21 15.29 1.11
C LEU A 326 3.85 15.18 -0.40
N ALA A 327 4.74 14.71 -1.28
CA ALA A 327 4.41 14.47 -2.69
C ALA A 327 3.41 13.34 -2.85
N GLY A 328 3.30 12.47 -1.84
CA GLY A 328 2.25 11.47 -1.81
C GLY A 328 0.83 12.05 -1.68
N GLY A 329 0.64 13.35 -1.43
CA GLY A 329 -0.71 13.90 -1.31
C GLY A 329 -1.48 13.40 -0.07
N ASN A 330 -0.78 12.76 0.86
CA ASN A 330 -1.21 12.56 2.24
C ASN A 330 -0.48 13.58 3.14
N PRO A 331 -1.19 14.51 3.81
CA PRO A 331 -0.56 15.47 4.71
C PRO A 331 0.00 14.81 5.97
N THR A 332 -0.49 13.60 6.32
CA THR A 332 0.04 12.79 7.41
C THR A 332 1.25 12.01 6.89
N LEU A 333 2.46 12.47 7.21
CA LEU A 333 3.71 11.90 6.69
C LEU A 333 3.90 10.40 6.98
N TYR A 334 3.33 9.93 8.09
CA TYR A 334 3.33 8.52 8.50
C TYR A 334 1.99 7.84 8.19
N GLY A 335 1.01 8.52 7.59
CA GLY A 335 -0.32 7.96 7.37
C GLY A 335 -0.33 6.90 6.26
N TYR A 336 -1.20 5.90 6.42
CA TYR A 336 -1.55 4.95 5.36
C TYR A 336 -2.49 5.60 4.33
N THR A 337 -3.80 5.45 4.53
CA THR A 337 -4.84 6.04 3.69
C THR A 337 -5.89 6.76 4.54
N ARG A 338 -6.68 7.64 3.93
CA ARG A 338 -7.75 8.35 4.65
C ARG A 338 -8.92 7.42 4.93
N ASN A 339 -9.23 6.56 3.96
CA ASN A 339 -10.25 5.55 4.08
C ASN A 339 -9.71 4.16 3.65
N PRO A 340 -9.26 3.31 4.59
CA PRO A 340 -8.76 1.97 4.28
C PRO A 340 -9.85 1.01 3.77
N LEU A 341 -11.13 1.45 3.72
CA LEU A 341 -12.24 0.70 3.12
C LEU A 341 -12.47 1.04 1.64
N SER A 342 -11.74 1.98 1.05
CA SER A 342 -11.86 2.32 -0.38
C SER A 342 -10.54 2.69 -1.04
N GLU A 343 -9.50 2.95 -0.25
CA GLU A 343 -8.17 3.35 -0.70
C GLU A 343 -7.16 2.28 -0.29
N ILE A 344 -6.16 2.09 -1.15
CA ILE A 344 -5.04 1.16 -0.94
C ILE A 344 -3.74 1.91 -1.18
N ASP A 345 -2.67 1.49 -0.49
CA ASP A 345 -1.30 1.93 -0.79
C ASP A 345 -0.39 0.69 -0.98
N PRO A 346 -0.37 0.11 -2.20
CA PRO A 346 0.30 -1.18 -2.45
C PRO A 346 1.82 -1.14 -2.46
N LEU A 347 2.42 0.06 -2.54
CA LEU A 347 3.86 0.23 -2.52
C LEU A 347 4.33 0.91 -1.23
N GLY A 348 3.43 1.49 -0.44
CA GLY A 348 3.82 2.45 0.57
C GLY A 348 4.23 3.79 -0.03
N LEU A 349 3.68 4.20 -1.18
CA LEU A 349 3.90 5.47 -1.92
C LEU A 349 2.61 5.89 -2.66
N ILE A 350 2.44 7.16 -3.05
CA ILE A 350 1.17 7.66 -3.63
C ILE A 350 1.32 8.30 -5.04
N VAL A 351 0.22 8.17 -5.82
CA VAL A 351 0.02 8.41 -7.27
C VAL A 351 -0.18 9.87 -7.70
N VAL A 352 0.25 10.24 -8.91
CA VAL A 352 -0.03 11.55 -9.55
C VAL A 352 -0.95 11.46 -10.78
N TYR A 353 -1.66 12.56 -11.07
CA TYR A 353 -2.63 12.70 -12.16
C TYR A 353 -2.20 13.69 -13.24
N ARG A 354 -2.63 13.47 -14.49
CA ARG A 354 -2.36 14.37 -15.62
C ARG A 354 -3.53 14.41 -16.61
N ASN A 355 -3.83 15.61 -17.12
CA ASN A 355 -4.63 15.79 -18.32
C ASN A 355 -3.77 15.66 -19.58
N LEU A 356 -3.96 14.58 -20.34
CA LEU A 356 -3.32 14.43 -21.64
C LEU A 356 -3.90 15.42 -22.65
N ARG A 357 -3.00 16.07 -23.38
CA ARG A 357 -3.38 16.89 -24.53
C ARG A 357 -3.94 15.99 -25.65
N PRO A 358 -4.80 16.50 -26.55
CA PRO A 358 -5.36 15.68 -27.63
C PRO A 358 -4.31 15.03 -28.54
N ASP A 359 -3.09 15.60 -28.62
CA ASP A 359 -1.95 15.06 -29.36
C ASP A 359 -1.15 14.00 -28.57
N GLU A 360 -1.34 13.88 -27.26
CA GLU A 360 -0.65 12.91 -26.39
C GLU A 360 -1.43 11.59 -26.34
N LYS A 361 -0.79 10.49 -26.73
CA LYS A 361 -1.38 9.15 -26.73
C LYS A 361 -0.70 8.27 -25.69
N ILE A 362 -1.50 7.57 -24.88
CA ILE A 362 -1.01 6.60 -23.88
C ILE A 362 -0.10 5.55 -24.52
N SER A 363 -0.40 5.12 -25.75
CA SER A 363 0.39 4.16 -26.53
C SER A 363 1.84 4.57 -26.78
N ASN A 364 2.19 5.83 -26.56
CA ASN A 364 3.54 6.36 -26.77
C ASN A 364 4.30 6.58 -25.45
N GLY A 365 3.67 6.30 -24.30
CA GLY A 365 4.16 6.70 -23.00
C GLY A 365 4.04 8.22 -22.81
N LEU A 366 4.67 8.75 -21.76
CA LEU A 366 4.74 10.19 -21.54
C LEU A 366 6.18 10.64 -21.47
N THR A 367 6.52 11.65 -22.28
CA THR A 367 7.81 12.34 -22.23
C THR A 367 7.55 13.83 -22.37
N ALA A 368 8.39 14.64 -21.74
CA ALA A 368 8.35 16.08 -21.93
C ALA A 368 8.64 16.47 -23.39
N LYS A 369 8.19 17.64 -23.83
CA LYS A 369 8.38 18.09 -25.22
C LYS A 369 9.85 18.29 -25.60
N ASN A 370 10.68 18.77 -24.66
CA ASN A 370 12.10 19.02 -24.87
C ASN A 370 12.92 18.49 -23.69
N PRO A 371 13.17 17.17 -23.60
CA PRO A 371 14.06 16.56 -22.61
C PRO A 371 15.42 17.26 -22.56
N GLY A 372 15.96 17.51 -21.36
CA GLY A 372 17.27 18.14 -21.18
C GLY A 372 17.37 19.62 -21.54
N ARG A 373 16.26 20.35 -21.73
CA ARG A 373 16.28 21.79 -22.08
C ARG A 373 16.95 22.68 -21.01
N GLY A 374 17.09 22.21 -19.77
CA GLY A 374 17.71 22.96 -18.68
C GLY A 374 16.91 24.19 -18.23
N MET A 375 15.58 24.18 -18.45
CA MET A 375 14.71 25.27 -18.01
C MET A 375 14.49 25.20 -16.50
N LYS A 376 14.40 26.33 -15.80
CA LYS A 376 14.05 26.29 -14.37
C LYS A 376 12.59 25.81 -14.18
N PRO A 377 12.29 25.01 -13.14
CA PRO A 377 10.93 24.60 -12.77
C PRO A 377 9.92 25.76 -12.74
N SER A 378 10.28 26.88 -12.09
CA SER A 378 9.44 28.08 -12.02
C SER A 378 9.19 28.74 -13.37
N GLY A 379 10.15 28.65 -14.30
CA GLY A 379 9.99 29.10 -15.67
C GLY A 379 9.03 28.21 -16.47
N HIS A 380 9.01 26.90 -16.19
CA HIS A 380 8.04 25.98 -16.78
C HIS A 380 6.63 26.27 -16.27
N VAL A 381 6.41 26.33 -14.95
CA VAL A 381 5.09 26.60 -14.35
C VAL A 381 4.53 27.95 -14.82
N MET A 382 5.38 28.99 -14.93
CA MET A 382 4.96 30.30 -15.40
C MET A 382 4.46 30.31 -16.85
N ASN A 383 5.04 29.47 -17.72
CA ASN A 383 4.81 29.52 -19.16
C ASN A 383 4.00 28.33 -19.69
N GLY A 384 3.77 27.28 -18.89
CA GLY A 384 3.19 26.01 -19.32
C GLY A 384 1.84 26.14 -20.03
N SER A 385 1.05 27.15 -19.63
CA SER A 385 -0.27 27.46 -20.18
C SER A 385 -0.23 28.37 -21.42
N SER A 386 0.94 28.90 -21.80
CA SER A 386 1.07 29.80 -22.94
C SER A 386 1.01 29.04 -24.26
N PRO A 387 0.19 29.47 -25.23
CA PRO A 387 0.10 28.81 -26.54
C PRO A 387 1.42 28.88 -27.34
N ASN A 388 2.30 29.83 -27.02
CA ASN A 388 3.61 29.98 -27.66
C ASN A 388 4.72 29.23 -26.92
N PHE A 389 4.40 28.51 -25.85
CA PHE A 389 5.40 27.78 -25.08
C PHE A 389 5.86 26.53 -25.83
N LYS A 390 7.14 26.53 -26.22
CA LYS A 390 7.76 25.42 -26.96
C LYS A 390 7.97 24.15 -26.10
N GLY A 391 7.61 24.18 -24.81
CA GLY A 391 7.74 23.05 -23.88
C GLY A 391 9.12 22.97 -23.20
N SER A 392 9.21 22.27 -22.08
CA SER A 392 10.44 22.10 -21.30
C SER A 392 10.80 20.61 -21.18
N GLN A 393 11.73 20.30 -20.28
CA GLN A 393 12.06 18.95 -19.85
C GLN A 393 11.06 18.37 -18.81
N PHE A 394 10.04 19.12 -18.41
CA PHE A 394 9.06 18.69 -17.40
C PHE A 394 7.71 18.28 -17.99
N ILE A 395 7.14 17.21 -17.44
CA ILE A 395 5.75 16.79 -17.55
C ILE A 395 5.04 17.32 -16.30
N SER A 396 4.07 18.23 -16.47
CA SER A 396 3.23 18.70 -15.36
C SER A 396 2.20 17.63 -14.94
N THR A 397 2.15 17.35 -13.66
CA THR A 397 1.14 16.50 -13.01
C THR A 397 0.55 17.23 -11.81
N THR A 398 -0.48 16.65 -11.22
CA THR A 398 -1.08 17.13 -9.97
C THR A 398 -1.27 15.97 -9.01
N THR A 399 -1.12 16.20 -7.71
CA THR A 399 -1.41 15.19 -6.68
C THR A 399 -2.92 15.01 -6.44
N ASP A 400 -3.76 15.83 -7.07
CA ASP A 400 -5.19 15.89 -6.78
C ASP A 400 -6.04 15.66 -8.04
N ILE A 401 -6.83 14.58 -8.01
CA ILE A 401 -7.72 14.21 -9.10
C ILE A 401 -8.78 15.27 -9.38
N ASP A 402 -9.24 16.01 -8.37
CA ASP A 402 -10.27 17.04 -8.55
C ASP A 402 -9.68 18.29 -9.20
N VAL A 403 -8.40 18.59 -8.96
CA VAL A 403 -7.67 19.58 -9.75
C VAL A 403 -7.55 19.14 -11.20
N ALA A 404 -7.23 17.86 -11.45
CA ALA A 404 -7.19 17.33 -12.82
C ALA A 404 -8.56 17.42 -13.50
N ARG A 405 -9.65 17.05 -12.82
CA ARG A 405 -11.02 17.16 -13.34
C ARG A 405 -11.43 18.59 -13.62
N LYS A 406 -11.14 19.52 -12.70
CA LYS A 406 -11.46 20.95 -12.83
C LYS A 406 -10.86 21.58 -14.09
N TRP A 407 -9.66 21.15 -14.48
CA TRP A 407 -8.95 21.68 -15.65
C TRP A 407 -9.04 20.77 -16.89
N ASN A 408 -9.84 19.70 -16.84
CA ASN A 408 -10.05 18.80 -17.97
C ASN A 408 -10.88 19.50 -19.06
N LYS A 409 -10.29 19.70 -20.24
CA LYS A 409 -10.97 20.30 -21.40
C LYS A 409 -11.49 19.22 -22.35
N GLU A 410 -12.43 19.62 -23.21
CA GLU A 410 -12.95 18.74 -24.26
C GLU A 410 -11.82 18.13 -25.11
N GLY A 411 -11.89 16.82 -25.33
CA GLY A 411 -10.86 16.05 -26.04
C GLY A 411 -9.64 15.65 -25.20
N GLN A 412 -9.53 16.07 -23.94
CA GLN A 412 -8.47 15.61 -23.03
C GLN A 412 -8.84 14.33 -22.29
N THR A 413 -7.84 13.52 -21.99
CA THR A 413 -7.99 12.30 -21.19
C THR A 413 -7.23 12.45 -19.87
N ILE A 414 -7.91 12.22 -18.75
CA ILE A 414 -7.23 12.13 -17.45
C ILE A 414 -6.52 10.78 -17.38
N VAL A 415 -5.25 10.80 -17.02
CA VAL A 415 -4.48 9.60 -16.69
C VAL A 415 -3.85 9.76 -15.31
N LYS A 416 -3.50 8.63 -14.71
CA LYS A 416 -2.70 8.55 -13.50
C LYS A 416 -1.52 7.63 -13.74
N PHE A 417 -0.42 7.90 -13.07
CA PHE A 417 0.75 7.05 -13.06
C PHE A 417 1.51 7.26 -11.75
N ASP A 418 2.29 6.26 -11.37
CA ASP A 418 3.17 6.38 -10.22
C ASP A 418 4.44 7.15 -10.62
N THR A 419 4.89 8.10 -9.82
CA THR A 419 6.15 8.81 -10.10
C THR A 419 7.36 7.86 -10.10
N ASP A 420 7.25 6.69 -9.50
CA ASP A 420 8.29 5.66 -9.52
C ASP A 420 8.39 4.92 -10.85
N ASP A 421 7.29 4.86 -11.60
CA ASP A 421 7.29 4.30 -12.95
C ASP A 421 8.04 5.19 -13.96
N VAL A 422 8.46 6.39 -13.53
CA VAL A 422 9.28 7.28 -14.34
C VAL A 422 10.68 6.67 -14.51
N VAL A 423 11.05 6.39 -15.76
CA VAL A 423 12.40 6.02 -16.16
C VAL A 423 13.14 7.23 -16.73
N LYS A 424 14.45 7.08 -16.95
CA LYS A 424 15.26 8.14 -17.58
C LYS A 424 14.69 8.50 -18.95
N ASP A 425 14.63 9.79 -19.25
CA ASP A 425 14.27 10.29 -20.57
C ASP A 425 15.38 10.05 -21.61
N SER A 426 15.16 10.49 -22.85
CA SER A 426 16.13 10.39 -23.94
C SER A 426 17.41 11.21 -23.72
N ALA A 427 17.41 12.16 -22.78
CA ALA A 427 18.59 12.91 -22.36
C ALA A 427 19.28 12.28 -21.13
N GLY A 428 18.75 11.16 -20.61
CA GLY A 428 19.28 10.45 -19.46
C GLY A 428 18.82 11.01 -18.10
N ASN A 429 17.88 11.97 -18.09
CA ASN A 429 17.41 12.62 -16.88
C ASN A 429 16.24 11.88 -16.25
N LYS A 430 16.25 11.77 -14.92
CA LYS A 430 15.11 11.35 -14.09
C LYS A 430 15.08 12.26 -12.87
N ASN A 431 14.02 13.03 -12.69
CA ASN A 431 13.81 13.85 -11.51
C ASN A 431 12.32 14.09 -11.26
N ILE A 432 11.93 14.21 -10.00
CA ILE A 432 10.56 14.53 -9.57
C ILE A 432 10.67 15.77 -8.69
N ILE A 433 10.02 16.86 -9.10
CA ILE A 433 10.09 18.15 -8.43
C ILE A 433 8.69 18.53 -7.98
N ASP A 434 8.46 18.44 -6.68
CA ASP A 434 7.18 18.77 -6.09
C ASP A 434 7.11 20.25 -5.71
N VAL A 435 6.12 20.96 -6.22
CA VAL A 435 5.87 22.37 -5.95
C VAL A 435 4.41 22.61 -5.53
N SER A 436 3.76 21.55 -5.00
CA SER A 436 2.33 21.51 -4.70
C SER A 436 1.90 22.34 -3.48
N THR A 437 2.85 22.77 -2.63
CA THR A 437 2.60 23.63 -1.47
C THR A 437 3.53 24.85 -1.47
N PRO A 438 3.18 25.96 -0.79
CA PRO A 438 4.01 27.16 -0.74
C PRO A 438 5.42 26.88 -0.24
N GLU A 439 5.57 25.99 0.74
CA GLU A 439 6.85 25.61 1.34
C GLU A 439 7.74 24.90 0.31
N LYS A 440 7.17 23.95 -0.44
CA LYS A 440 7.87 23.19 -1.47
C LYS A 440 8.26 24.05 -2.67
N ALA A 441 7.32 24.86 -3.16
CA ALA A 441 7.58 25.81 -4.23
C ALA A 441 8.73 26.76 -3.84
N LYS A 442 8.74 27.25 -2.60
CA LYS A 442 9.81 28.10 -2.08
C LYS A 442 11.15 27.37 -1.95
N ALA A 443 11.16 26.11 -1.53
CA ALA A 443 12.36 25.27 -1.48
C ALA A 443 13.01 25.11 -2.87
N GLU A 444 12.17 25.01 -3.92
CA GLU A 444 12.58 24.98 -5.32
C GLU A 444 12.85 26.38 -5.92
N GLY A 445 12.89 27.41 -5.07
CA GLY A 445 13.22 28.77 -5.45
C GLY A 445 12.12 29.53 -6.20
N PHE A 446 10.86 29.08 -6.12
CA PHE A 446 9.73 29.81 -6.68
C PHE A 446 9.46 31.08 -5.88
N LYS A 447 9.10 32.15 -6.59
CA LYS A 447 8.71 33.44 -6.01
C LYS A 447 7.65 34.11 -6.89
N GLY A 448 6.63 34.69 -6.28
CA GLY A 448 5.62 35.48 -6.98
C GLY A 448 4.58 34.62 -7.71
N ARG A 449 4.23 34.97 -8.94
CA ARG A 449 3.15 34.30 -9.68
C ARG A 449 3.33 32.78 -9.90
N PRO A 450 4.54 32.22 -10.19
CA PRO A 450 4.68 30.79 -10.42
C PRO A 450 4.36 29.97 -9.17
N ASP A 451 4.66 30.50 -7.98
CA ASP A 451 4.36 29.88 -6.68
C ASP A 451 2.83 29.71 -6.54
N ASN A 452 2.07 30.79 -6.70
CA ASN A 452 0.61 30.75 -6.66
C ASN A 452 0.00 29.74 -7.65
N TYR A 453 0.57 29.63 -8.86
CA TYR A 453 0.09 28.68 -9.86
C TYR A 453 0.38 27.24 -9.47
N ALA A 454 1.62 26.96 -9.06
CA ALA A 454 2.05 25.63 -8.63
C ALA A 454 1.20 25.12 -7.45
N VAL A 455 1.01 25.96 -6.44
CA VAL A 455 0.22 25.64 -5.25
C VAL A 455 -1.25 25.44 -5.58
N SER A 456 -1.86 26.36 -6.35
CA SER A 456 -3.28 26.23 -6.74
C SER A 456 -3.56 25.00 -7.59
N SER A 457 -2.54 24.49 -8.29
CA SER A 457 -2.62 23.32 -9.15
C SER A 457 -2.11 22.04 -8.46
N LYS A 458 -1.66 22.16 -7.20
CA LYS A 458 -0.99 21.07 -6.45
C LYS A 458 0.04 20.35 -7.32
N GLU A 459 0.87 21.13 -7.98
CA GLU A 459 1.68 20.68 -9.12
C GLU A 459 2.90 19.87 -8.69
N VAL A 460 3.12 18.75 -9.39
CA VAL A 460 4.35 17.96 -9.36
C VAL A 460 4.91 17.96 -10.78
N LEU A 461 6.21 18.17 -10.93
CA LEU A 461 6.90 18.19 -12.21
C LEU A 461 7.75 16.93 -12.35
N VAL A 462 7.53 16.21 -13.43
CA VAL A 462 8.25 14.97 -13.75
C VAL A 462 9.22 15.24 -14.90
N GLU A 463 10.51 15.09 -14.65
CA GLU A 463 11.55 15.03 -15.68
C GLU A 463 11.92 13.56 -15.89
N GLY A 464 11.59 13.01 -17.07
CA GLY A 464 11.76 11.59 -17.35
C GLY A 464 10.79 11.08 -18.42
N HIS A 465 10.72 9.76 -18.56
CA HIS A 465 9.76 9.07 -19.40
C HIS A 465 8.87 8.14 -18.56
N VAL A 466 7.57 8.17 -18.77
CA VAL A 466 6.62 7.21 -18.17
C VAL A 466 6.29 6.14 -19.22
N PRO A 467 6.64 4.86 -19.00
CA PRO A 467 6.33 3.79 -19.93
C PRO A 467 4.82 3.60 -20.15
N THR A 468 4.45 3.14 -21.35
CA THR A 468 3.06 2.97 -21.77
C THR A 468 2.23 2.10 -20.82
N ASN A 469 2.81 1.00 -20.34
CA ASN A 469 2.17 0.03 -19.44
C ASN A 469 2.00 0.54 -18.00
N LYS A 470 2.48 1.75 -17.70
CA LYS A 470 2.44 2.36 -16.37
C LYS A 470 1.45 3.52 -16.26
N ILE A 471 0.75 3.81 -17.36
CA ILE A 471 -0.20 4.91 -17.44
C ILE A 471 -1.61 4.32 -17.41
N THR A 472 -2.34 4.63 -16.35
CA THR A 472 -3.74 4.20 -16.19
C THR A 472 -4.68 5.33 -16.59
N LYS A 473 -5.65 5.04 -17.47
CA LYS A 473 -6.72 6.00 -17.79
C LYS A 473 -7.66 6.13 -16.59
N VAL A 474 -7.98 7.37 -16.22
CA VAL A 474 -8.96 7.65 -15.17
C VAL A 474 -10.32 7.84 -15.83
N CYS A 475 -11.29 7.01 -15.46
CA CYS A 475 -12.67 7.13 -15.93
C CYS A 475 -13.28 8.46 -15.43
N LYS A 476 -14.12 9.06 -16.27
CA LYS A 476 -14.76 10.35 -15.97
C LYS A 476 -15.69 10.26 -14.77
#